data_AF-A0A973H0A5-F1
#
_entry.id   AF-A0A973H0A5-F1
#
_cell.length_a   1.000
_cell.length_b   1.000
_cell.length_c   1.000
_cell.angle_alpha   90.00
_cell.angle_beta   90.00
_cell.angle_gamma   90.00
#
_symmetry.space_group_name_H-M   'P 1'
#
loop_
_entity.id
_entity.type
_entity.pdbx_description
1 polymer ?
#
loop_
_entity_poly.entity_id
_entity_poly.type
_entity_poly.pdbx_seq_one_letter_code
_entity_poly.pdbx_strand_id
1 'polypeptide(L)'
;MPDPALDPDVLTKRFFEELERFTKSSDTFNKLATSRLDIQIGQTPKTVIWTLNKAKLYHFTPALPPEERHPVPILLIFALINRP
;
A
#
# COMPACT_ATOMS: atom_id res chain seq x y z
N MET A 1 30.66 -47.56 13.42
CA MET A 1 29.36 -46.98 13.01
C MET A 1 29.63 -45.56 12.53
N PRO A 2 29.13 -45.13 11.37
CA PRO A 2 29.14 -43.73 10.98
C PRO A 2 28.28 -42.91 11.96
N ASP A 3 28.69 -41.68 12.25
CA ASP A 3 27.97 -40.73 13.12
C ASP A 3 26.61 -40.35 12.48
N PRO A 4 25.46 -40.54 13.16
CA PRO A 4 24.13 -40.19 12.63
C PRO A 4 23.95 -38.68 12.35
N ALA A 5 24.87 -37.82 12.81
CA ALA A 5 24.89 -36.40 12.47
C ALA A 5 25.44 -36.09 11.06
N LEU A 6 26.09 -37.07 10.41
CA LEU A 6 26.69 -36.96 9.08
C LEU A 6 25.97 -37.85 8.04
N ASP A 7 24.71 -38.18 8.30
CA ASP A 7 23.84 -38.84 7.34
C ASP A 7 23.36 -37.83 6.29
N PRO A 8 23.70 -38.01 5.00
CA PRO A 8 23.32 -37.08 3.93
C PRO A 8 21.82 -36.79 3.88
N ASP A 9 20.97 -37.79 4.11
CA ASP A 9 19.52 -37.63 4.00
C ASP A 9 18.96 -36.77 5.15
N VAL A 10 19.53 -36.90 6.35
CA VAL A 10 19.16 -36.10 7.52
C VAL A 10 19.61 -34.65 7.36
N LEU A 11 20.80 -34.43 6.79
CA LEU A 11 21.32 -33.10 6.50
C LEU A 11 20.48 -32.39 5.43
N THR A 12 20.16 -33.10 4.35
CA THR A 12 19.32 -32.58 3.26
C THR A 12 17.92 -32.22 3.75
N LYS A 13 17.29 -33.05 4.58
CA LYS A 13 15.96 -32.76 5.15
C LYS A 13 15.97 -31.52 6.05
N ARG A 14 16.96 -31.39 6.94
CA ARG A 14 17.10 -30.20 7.81
C ARG A 14 17.32 -28.93 6.99
N PHE A 15 18.15 -29.01 5.95
CA PHE A 15 18.41 -27.89 5.05
C PHE A 15 17.12 -27.42 4.33
N PHE A 16 16.30 -28.36 3.84
CA PHE A 16 15.02 -28.01 3.21
C PHE A 16 14.00 -27.42 4.21
N GLU A 17 13.91 -27.96 5.42
CA GLU A 17 13.03 -27.40 6.47
C GLU A 17 13.45 -25.97 6.88
N GLU A 18 14.75 -25.70 6.91
CA GLU A 18 15.30 -24.37 7.23
C GLU A 18 15.06 -23.37 6.08
N LEU A 19 15.18 -23.80 4.82
CA LEU A 19 14.82 -23.00 3.64
C LEU A 19 13.32 -22.68 3.59
N GLU A 20 12.43 -23.63 3.94
CA GLU A 20 10.99 -23.38 4.03
C GLU A 20 10.63 -22.37 5.13
N ARG A 21 11.32 -22.42 6.27
CA ARG A 21 11.15 -21.43 7.35
C ARG A 21 11.65 -20.05 6.94
N PHE A 22 12.77 -20.00 6.22
CA PHE A 22 13.35 -18.75 5.72
C PHE A 22 12.43 -18.07 4.72
N THR A 23 11.93 -18.82 3.72
CA THR A 23 10.99 -18.30 2.70
C THR A 23 9.69 -17.77 3.32
N LYS A 24 9.07 -18.50 4.27
CA LYS A 24 7.86 -18.00 4.98
C LYS A 24 8.12 -16.73 5.80
N SER A 25 9.32 -16.59 6.36
CA SER A 25 9.73 -15.40 7.12
C SER A 25 9.96 -14.20 6.19
N SER A 26 10.54 -14.42 5.00
CA SER A 26 10.74 -13.39 3.98
C SER A 26 9.42 -12.82 3.43
N ASP A 27 8.42 -13.67 3.18
CA ASP A 27 7.10 -13.20 2.70
C ASP A 27 6.38 -12.32 3.73
N THR A 28 6.47 -12.69 5.00
CA THR A 28 5.89 -11.91 6.11
C THR A 28 6.59 -10.57 6.27
N PHE A 29 7.92 -10.56 6.13
CA PHE A 29 8.71 -9.34 6.18
C PHE A 29 8.42 -8.41 4.99
N ASN A 30 8.31 -8.95 3.78
CA ASN A 30 7.94 -8.18 2.59
C ASN A 30 6.55 -7.55 2.73
N LYS A 31 5.56 -8.29 3.26
CA LYS A 31 4.23 -7.75 3.54
C LYS A 31 4.24 -6.63 4.58
N LEU A 32 5.03 -6.77 5.66
CA LEU A 32 5.17 -5.72 6.69
C LEU A 32 5.94 -4.50 6.21
N ALA A 33 6.95 -4.71 5.35
CA ALA A 33 7.72 -3.64 4.73
C ALA A 33 6.86 -2.85 3.74
N THR A 34 6.06 -3.55 2.91
CA THR A 34 5.15 -2.91 1.95
C THR A 34 3.91 -2.30 2.60
N SER A 35 3.35 -2.89 3.66
CA SER A 35 2.21 -2.31 4.39
C SER A 35 2.53 -1.01 5.12
N ARG A 36 3.83 -0.75 5.37
CA ARG A 36 4.34 0.48 5.99
C ARG A 36 4.91 1.48 4.98
N LEU A 37 4.81 1.21 3.68
CA LEU A 37 5.09 2.26 2.71
C LEU A 37 4.01 3.33 2.88
N ASP A 38 4.41 4.47 3.45
CA ASP A 38 3.61 5.70 3.51
C ASP A 38 3.38 6.19 2.08
N ILE A 39 2.47 5.53 1.38
CA ILE A 39 2.04 5.94 0.05
C ILE A 39 1.27 7.24 0.26
N GLN A 40 1.81 8.33 -0.28
CA GLN A 40 1.19 9.63 -0.21
C GLN A 40 -0.09 9.63 -1.05
N ILE A 41 -1.24 9.60 -0.38
CA ILE A 41 -2.56 9.63 -1.02
C ILE A 41 -2.98 11.09 -1.27
N GLY A 42 -3.84 11.32 -2.26
CA GLY A 42 -4.50 12.61 -2.46
C GLY A 42 -3.57 13.70 -2.99
N GLN A 43 -2.62 13.33 -3.85
CA GLN A 43 -1.61 14.23 -4.42
C GLN A 43 -2.11 15.09 -5.59
N THR A 44 -3.35 14.90 -6.06
CA THR A 44 -3.93 15.75 -7.10
C THR A 44 -3.95 17.21 -6.63
N PRO A 45 -3.37 18.14 -7.41
CA PRO A 45 -3.32 19.56 -7.06
C PRO A 45 -4.73 20.12 -6.83
N LYS A 46 -4.92 20.75 -5.67
CA LYS A 46 -6.20 21.31 -5.26
C LYS A 46 -6.00 22.40 -4.22
N THR A 47 -6.95 23.32 -4.18
CA THR A 47 -7.00 24.42 -3.21
C THR A 47 -8.27 24.29 -2.38
N VAL A 48 -8.18 24.53 -1.07
CA VAL A 48 -9.36 24.64 -0.21
C VAL A 48 -10.01 26.00 -0.45
N ILE A 49 -11.25 26.02 -0.90
CA ILE A 49 -11.98 27.27 -1.20
C ILE A 49 -13.07 27.58 -0.16
N TRP A 50 -13.45 26.60 0.65
CA TRP A 50 -14.42 26.78 1.73
C TRP A 50 -14.27 25.70 2.81
N THR A 51 -14.62 26.04 4.05
CA THR A 51 -14.62 25.13 5.20
C THR A 51 -15.83 25.35 6.12
N LEU A 52 -16.30 24.27 6.74
CA LEU A 52 -17.28 24.30 7.82
C LEU A 52 -17.06 23.09 8.73
N ASN A 53 -16.73 23.33 10.00
CA ASN A 53 -16.33 22.29 10.94
C ASN A 53 -15.19 21.43 10.36
N LYS A 54 -15.45 20.13 10.13
CA LYS A 54 -14.51 19.18 9.49
C LYS A 54 -14.67 19.10 7.97
N ALA A 55 -15.70 19.72 7.40
CA ALA A 55 -15.95 19.71 5.96
C ALA A 55 -15.04 20.74 5.26
N LYS A 56 -14.48 20.32 4.12
CA LYS A 56 -13.65 21.15 3.25
C LYS A 56 -14.13 20.99 1.82
N LEU A 57 -14.38 22.11 1.14
CA LEU A 57 -14.63 22.14 -0.29
C LEU A 57 -13.31 22.40 -1.01
N TYR A 58 -12.93 21.45 -1.87
CA TYR A 58 -11.72 21.54 -2.67
C TYR A 58 -12.07 21.93 -4.11
N HIS A 59 -11.33 22.89 -4.65
CA HIS A 59 -11.29 23.16 -6.08
C HIS A 59 -10.01 22.54 -6.65
N PHE A 60 -10.16 21.57 -7.54
CA PHE A 60 -9.03 20.93 -8.20
C PHE A 60 -8.48 21.83 -9.30
N THR A 61 -7.16 21.82 -9.46
CA THR A 61 -6.53 22.57 -10.55
C THR A 61 -6.93 21.95 -11.89
N PRO A 62 -7.53 22.69 -12.83
CA PRO A 62 -7.91 22.15 -14.13
C PRO A 62 -6.67 21.70 -14.91
N ALA A 63 -6.73 20.51 -15.51
CA ALA A 63 -5.68 20.00 -16.37
C ALA A 63 -5.76 20.54 -17.82
N LEU A 64 -6.96 20.95 -18.24
CA LEU A 64 -7.24 21.43 -19.59
C LEU A 64 -7.33 22.97 -19.67
N PRO A 65 -7.03 23.57 -20.83
CA PRO A 65 -7.28 24.98 -21.11
C PRO A 65 -8.77 25.36 -20.94
N PRO A 66 -9.10 26.63 -20.64
CA PRO A 66 -10.48 27.08 -20.42
C PRO A 66 -11.48 26.71 -21.53
N GLU A 67 -11.06 26.75 -22.79
CA GLU A 67 -11.85 26.51 -24.00
C GLU A 67 -12.31 25.05 -24.16
N GLU A 68 -11.59 24.10 -23.57
CA GLU A 68 -11.91 22.67 -23.63
C GLU A 68 -12.71 22.18 -22.41
N ARG A 69 -12.96 23.06 -21.44
CA ARG A 69 -13.66 22.69 -20.20
C ARG A 69 -15.16 22.65 -20.42
N HIS A 70 -15.81 21.70 -19.77
CA HIS A 70 -17.26 21.71 -19.67
C HIS A 70 -17.73 22.89 -18.80
N PRO A 71 -18.81 23.58 -19.19
CA PRO A 71 -19.31 24.76 -18.47
C PRO A 71 -19.97 24.41 -17.14
N VAL A 72 -20.45 23.16 -16.98
CA VAL A 72 -21.10 22.69 -15.77
C VAL A 72 -20.08 21.93 -14.91
N PRO A 73 -19.87 22.34 -13.64
CA PRO A 73 -18.92 21.67 -12.76
C PRO A 73 -19.47 20.33 -12.25
N ILE A 74 -18.55 19.42 -11.92
CA ILE A 74 -18.86 18.16 -11.23
C ILE A 74 -18.58 18.34 -9.74
N LEU A 75 -19.56 18.00 -8.90
CA LEU A 75 -19.41 17.96 -7.45
C LEU A 75 -19.24 16.51 -6.98
N LEU A 76 -18.09 16.20 -6.38
CA LEU A 76 -17.81 14.90 -5.79
C LEU A 76 -17.99 14.97 -4.27
N ILE A 77 -18.97 14.24 -3.74
CA ILE A 77 -19.21 14.10 -2.30
C ILE A 77 -18.73 12.72 -1.89
N PHE A 78 -17.62 12.67 -1.16
CA PHE A 78 -17.08 11.41 -0.66
C PHE A 78 -17.91 10.86 0.50
N ALA A 79 -18.21 9.56 0.44
CA ALA A 79 -18.74 8.85 1.58
C ALA A 79 -17.68 8.78 2.69
N LEU A 80 -18.08 9.06 3.93
CA LEU A 80 -17.22 8.86 5.09
C LEU A 80 -17.14 7.37 5.38
N ILE A 81 -16.06 6.73 4.91
CA ILE A 81 -15.74 5.35 5.25
C ILE A 81 -14.79 5.40 6.45
N ASN A 82 -15.21 4.83 7.59
CA ASN A 82 -14.30 4.62 8.71
C ASN A 82 -13.24 3.60 8.28
N ARG A 83 -11.95 3.94 8.43
CA ARG A 83 -10.91 2.91 8.38
C ARG A 83 -11.08 2.04 9.65
N PRO A 84 -11.17 0.71 9.53
CA PRO A 84 -11.21 -0.18 10.68
C PRO A 84 -9.89 -0.14 11.46
#